data_AF-A0A077ZMM1-F1
#
_entry.id   AF-A0A077ZMM1-F1
#
_cell.length_a   1.000
_cell.length_b   1.000
_cell.length_c   1.000
_cell.angle_alpha   90.00
_cell.angle_beta   90.00
_cell.angle_gamma   90.00
#
_symmetry.space_group_name_H-M   'P 1'
#
loop_
_entity.id
_entity.type
_entity.pdbx_description
1 polymer ?
#
loop_
_entity_poly.entity_id
_entity_poly.type
_entity_poly.pdbx_seq_one_letter_code
_entity_poly.pdbx_strand_id
1 'polypeptide(L)'
;MTHDEAKAYQDELEDEINRQRIEAGKRPFTLDLEKEVKLKERKISKADPESGYYVKGEREKQFAYSAHTSCDDNGFILSTIITPGNIHDSQVAFQLVKQSKRLFPEINCVVADAGYKTPKFVHFLTHLNLRPCLPYSRPKGKKGLLSKNEFLYDEYYDCYICPQDQMLAFSTVTREGYREYKSNPKECVNCPLLNQCTKSKNHQRVITRHVWGDLMDEVEHLRLTDLNKSIYKKRKQTIERIFADAKEKHGMRWTKYRGLEKVATHTMLVFAAMNLKKLATWLWKGKEPLFFCSKIRNEVDKKLFQAQVTSLEQLLSTV
;
A
#
# COMPACT_ATOMS: atom_id res chain seq x y z
N MET A 1 0.09 0.93 11.38
CA MET A 1 0.11 2.32 11.91
C MET A 1 0.03 2.21 13.41
N THR A 2 0.93 2.85 14.15
CA THR A 2 0.55 3.27 15.50
C THR A 2 -0.65 4.20 15.34
N HIS A 3 -1.61 4.13 16.26
CA HIS A 3 -2.88 4.89 16.18
C HIS A 3 -2.65 6.39 15.86
N ASP A 4 -1.49 6.92 16.27
CA ASP A 4 -1.05 8.30 16.10
C ASP A 4 -0.79 8.70 14.64
N GLU A 5 -0.27 7.80 13.79
CA GLU A 5 0.09 8.15 12.42
C GLU A 5 -1.11 8.12 11.46
N ALA A 6 -2.04 7.19 11.72
CA ALA A 6 -3.32 7.17 11.03
C ALA A 6 -4.07 8.48 11.24
N LYS A 7 -3.93 9.00 12.47
CA LYS A 7 -4.46 10.27 12.94
C LYS A 7 -3.72 11.43 12.28
N ALA A 8 -2.39 11.46 12.25
CA ALA A 8 -1.62 12.53 11.60
C ALA A 8 -2.03 12.78 10.12
N TYR A 9 -2.12 11.73 9.29
CA TYR A 9 -2.58 11.91 7.90
C TYR A 9 -4.07 12.24 7.78
N GLN A 10 -4.86 11.91 8.80
CA GLN A 10 -6.26 12.28 8.86
C GLN A 10 -6.40 13.76 9.26
N ASP A 11 -5.59 14.22 10.19
CA ASP A 11 -5.48 15.62 10.61
C ASP A 11 -4.99 16.47 9.42
N GLU A 12 -3.96 16.03 8.69
CA GLU A 12 -3.50 16.70 7.45
C GLU A 12 -4.63 16.83 6.40
N LEU A 13 -5.42 15.77 6.21
CA LEU A 13 -6.57 15.81 5.30
C LEU A 13 -7.64 16.79 5.80
N GLU A 14 -7.92 16.81 7.09
CA GLU A 14 -8.91 17.69 7.71
C GLU A 14 -8.48 19.16 7.65
N ASP A 15 -7.20 19.44 7.85
CA ASP A 15 -6.59 20.77 7.68
C ASP A 15 -6.70 21.24 6.22
N GLU A 16 -6.41 20.37 5.25
CA GLU A 16 -6.51 20.71 3.84
C GLU A 16 -7.97 20.92 3.40
N ILE A 17 -8.91 20.11 3.90
CA ILE A 17 -10.35 20.32 3.70
C ILE A 17 -10.77 21.68 4.22
N ASN A 18 -10.34 22.03 5.44
CA ASN A 18 -10.71 23.30 6.07
C ASN A 18 -10.10 24.49 5.34
N ARG A 19 -8.85 24.39 4.88
CA ARG A 19 -8.19 25.41 4.06
C ARG A 19 -8.99 25.72 2.80
N GLN A 20 -9.33 24.69 2.01
CA GLN A 20 -10.10 24.87 0.78
C GLN A 20 -11.52 25.38 1.03
N ARG A 21 -12.13 25.04 2.17
CA ARG A 21 -13.43 25.59 2.55
C ARG A 21 -13.33 27.08 2.86
N ILE A 22 -12.30 27.50 3.59
CA ILE A 22 -12.07 28.91 3.94
C ILE A 22 -11.81 29.74 2.67
N GLU A 23 -10.97 29.24 1.77
CA GLU A 23 -10.72 29.87 0.45
C GLU A 23 -12.00 30.00 -0.37
N ALA A 24 -12.89 29.00 -0.31
CA ALA A 24 -14.21 29.05 -0.93
C ALA A 24 -15.25 29.90 -0.16
N GLY A 25 -14.86 30.66 0.86
CA GLY A 25 -15.74 31.50 1.67
C GLY A 25 -16.70 30.74 2.58
N LYS A 26 -16.43 29.45 2.86
CA LYS A 26 -17.27 28.59 3.72
C LYS A 26 -16.65 28.43 5.10
N ARG A 27 -17.52 28.19 6.09
CA ARG A 27 -17.07 27.89 7.45
C ARG A 27 -16.30 26.57 7.49
N PRO A 28 -15.17 26.51 8.22
CA PRO A 28 -14.44 25.26 8.43
C PRO A 28 -15.34 24.27 9.18
N PHE A 29 -15.07 22.98 8.99
CA PHE A 29 -15.68 21.95 9.81
C PHE A 29 -15.02 21.95 11.19
N THR A 30 -15.85 21.85 12.23
CA THR A 30 -15.36 21.49 13.56
C THR A 30 -14.87 20.04 13.56
N LEU A 31 -13.72 19.84 14.19
CA LEU A 31 -13.17 18.52 14.47
C LEU A 31 -14.17 17.77 15.35
N ASP A 32 -14.80 16.71 14.82
CA ASP A 32 -15.58 15.79 15.65
C ASP A 32 -14.57 14.98 16.48
N LEU A 33 -14.14 15.54 17.62
CA LEU A 33 -13.25 14.85 18.57
C LEU A 33 -13.88 13.54 19.09
N GLU A 34 -15.20 13.42 18.96
CA GLU A 34 -16.00 12.27 19.35
C GLU A 34 -16.60 11.58 18.12
N LYS A 35 -15.77 11.00 17.25
CA LYS A 35 -16.29 9.88 16.46
C LYS A 35 -16.59 8.76 17.45
N GLU A 36 -17.86 8.65 17.85
CA GLU A 36 -18.36 7.51 18.61
C GLU A 36 -17.74 6.25 18.04
N VAL A 37 -16.90 5.58 18.83
CA VAL A 37 -16.30 4.31 18.46
C VAL A 37 -17.47 3.34 18.36
N LYS A 38 -18.00 3.17 17.14
CA LYS A 38 -19.06 2.20 16.88
C LYS A 38 -18.55 0.85 17.34
N LEU A 39 -19.08 0.40 18.46
CA LEU A 39 -18.79 -0.90 19.04
C LEU A 39 -19.28 -1.94 18.03
N LYS A 40 -18.34 -2.45 17.25
CA LYS A 40 -18.61 -3.52 16.30
C LYS A 40 -18.50 -4.83 17.04
N GLU A 41 -19.59 -5.59 17.08
CA GLU A 41 -19.55 -6.97 17.54
C GLU A 41 -18.54 -7.75 16.70
N ARG A 42 -17.54 -8.31 17.38
CA ARG A 42 -16.46 -9.07 16.76
C ARG A 42 -16.59 -10.53 17.16
N LYS A 43 -16.53 -11.42 16.16
CA LYS A 43 -16.37 -12.84 16.41
C LYS A 43 -14.94 -13.08 16.89
N ILE A 44 -14.81 -13.62 18.09
CA ILE A 44 -13.53 -13.97 18.72
C ILE A 44 -13.48 -15.49 18.83
N SER A 45 -12.32 -16.08 18.51
CA SER A 45 -12.12 -17.52 18.68
C SER A 45 -11.91 -17.85 20.16
N LYS A 46 -12.58 -18.89 20.65
CA LYS A 46 -12.36 -19.39 22.02
C LYS A 46 -10.98 -20.04 22.20
N ALA A 47 -10.40 -20.59 21.13
CA ALA A 47 -9.14 -21.31 21.19
C ALA A 47 -7.91 -20.40 21.00
N ASP A 48 -8.08 -19.30 20.26
CA ASP A 48 -7.04 -18.32 20.00
C ASP A 48 -7.67 -16.92 19.83
N PRO A 49 -7.86 -16.16 20.92
CA PRO A 49 -8.50 -14.84 20.90
C PRO A 49 -7.79 -13.80 20.04
N GLU A 50 -6.49 -13.99 19.76
CA GLU A 50 -5.69 -13.05 18.96
C GLU A 50 -5.84 -13.29 17.45
N SER A 51 -6.42 -14.42 17.06
CA SER A 51 -6.73 -14.70 15.66
C SER A 51 -7.91 -13.83 15.17
N GLY A 52 -7.81 -13.33 13.93
CA GLY A 52 -8.85 -12.48 13.35
C GLY A 52 -9.85 -13.29 12.54
N TYR A 53 -11.14 -12.99 12.69
CA TYR A 53 -12.17 -13.59 11.83
C TYR A 53 -12.05 -13.05 10.39
N TYR A 54 -11.57 -13.89 9.49
CA TYR A 54 -11.36 -13.61 8.08
C TYR A 54 -12.49 -14.20 7.24
N VAL A 55 -13.06 -13.39 6.36
CA VAL A 55 -14.13 -13.78 5.43
C VAL A 55 -13.68 -13.46 4.01
N LYS A 56 -13.56 -14.49 3.17
CA LYS A 56 -13.25 -14.34 1.75
C LYS A 56 -14.44 -14.80 0.92
N GLY A 57 -15.26 -13.83 0.51
CA GLY A 57 -16.50 -14.09 -0.21
C GLY A 57 -17.48 -14.93 0.62
N GLU A 58 -18.34 -15.68 -0.06
CA GLU A 58 -19.35 -16.52 0.58
C GLU A 58 -18.78 -17.84 1.13
N ARG A 59 -17.64 -18.31 0.61
CA ARG A 59 -17.20 -19.70 0.74
C ARG A 59 -16.24 -19.98 1.89
N GLU A 60 -15.41 -19.02 2.29
CA GLU A 60 -14.37 -19.28 3.30
C GLU A 60 -14.48 -18.28 4.45
N LYS A 61 -14.95 -18.79 5.60
CA LYS A 61 -14.99 -18.08 6.88
C LYS A 61 -14.08 -18.83 7.84
N GLN A 62 -12.97 -18.22 8.24
CA GLN A 62 -11.98 -18.86 9.11
C GLN A 62 -11.33 -17.84 10.05
N PHE A 63 -10.83 -18.32 11.18
CA PHE A 63 -9.94 -17.55 12.02
C PHE A 63 -8.52 -17.65 11.48
N ALA A 64 -7.89 -16.52 11.20
CA ALA A 64 -6.60 -16.47 10.54
C ALA A 64 -5.75 -15.29 11.01
N TYR A 65 -4.47 -15.37 10.65
CA TYR A 65 -3.53 -14.27 10.68
C TYR A 65 -3.19 -13.85 9.25
N SER A 66 -2.97 -12.56 9.04
CA SER A 66 -2.52 -12.00 7.77
C SER A 66 -1.04 -11.66 7.86
N ALA A 67 -0.26 -12.17 6.90
CA ALA A 67 1.14 -11.79 6.72
C ALA A 67 1.25 -10.70 5.65
N HIS A 68 1.64 -9.50 6.06
CA HIS A 68 1.89 -8.37 5.18
C HIS A 68 3.38 -8.30 4.91
N THR A 69 3.80 -8.49 3.66
CA THR A 69 5.21 -8.72 3.34
C THR A 69 5.66 -7.84 2.18
N SER A 70 6.85 -7.24 2.31
CA SER A 70 7.53 -6.51 1.24
C SER A 70 8.70 -7.33 0.69
N CYS A 71 8.96 -7.20 -0.61
CA CYS A 71 10.09 -7.84 -1.27
C CYS A 71 10.77 -6.91 -2.27
N ASP A 72 12.03 -7.21 -2.60
CA ASP A 72 12.77 -6.52 -3.65
C ASP A 72 12.40 -7.03 -5.06
N ASP A 73 13.05 -6.45 -6.07
CA ASP A 73 12.93 -6.80 -7.48
C ASP A 73 13.37 -8.23 -7.81
N ASN A 74 14.25 -8.80 -6.98
CA ASN A 74 14.73 -10.15 -7.13
C ASN A 74 13.87 -11.16 -6.37
N GLY A 75 12.93 -10.70 -5.54
CA GLY A 75 12.07 -11.48 -4.66
C GLY A 75 12.78 -11.97 -3.38
N PHE A 76 13.74 -11.23 -2.84
CA PHE A 76 14.15 -11.32 -1.44
C PHE A 76 13.14 -10.61 -0.56
N ILE A 77 12.81 -11.22 0.57
CA ILE A 77 11.87 -10.67 1.54
C ILE A 77 12.59 -9.62 2.38
N LEU A 78 12.07 -8.40 2.41
CA LEU A 78 12.69 -7.27 3.11
C LEU A 78 12.11 -7.07 4.51
N SER A 79 10.78 -7.08 4.63
CA SER A 79 10.11 -6.96 5.91
C SER A 79 8.77 -7.69 5.90
N THR A 80 8.32 -8.09 7.09
CA THR A 80 7.01 -8.70 7.28
C THR A 80 6.36 -8.21 8.57
N ILE A 81 5.06 -7.98 8.52
CA ILE A 81 4.22 -7.62 9.67
C ILE A 81 3.10 -8.64 9.72
N ILE A 82 2.92 -9.30 10.87
CA ILE A 82 1.80 -10.20 11.09
C ILE A 82 0.71 -9.47 11.86
N THR A 83 -0.52 -9.58 11.38
CA THR A 83 -1.70 -9.06 12.07
C THR A 83 -2.79 -10.11 12.18
N PRO A 84 -3.77 -9.92 13.08
CA PRO A 84 -5.01 -10.68 13.03
C PRO A 84 -5.68 -10.50 11.64
N GLY A 85 -6.32 -11.57 11.14
CA GLY A 85 -6.90 -11.62 9.79
C GLY A 85 -8.09 -10.69 9.53
N ASN A 86 -8.58 -9.98 10.56
CA ASN A 86 -9.64 -9.00 10.45
C ASN A 86 -9.13 -7.57 10.20
N ILE A 87 -7.82 -7.34 10.23
CA ILE A 87 -7.22 -6.05 9.91
C ILE A 87 -7.10 -5.92 8.40
N HIS A 88 -7.59 -4.80 7.85
CA HIS A 88 -7.56 -4.55 6.42
C HIS A 88 -6.13 -4.18 5.97
N ASP A 89 -5.64 -4.83 4.91
CA ASP A 89 -4.24 -4.73 4.49
C ASP A 89 -3.78 -3.30 4.22
N SER A 90 -4.68 -2.44 3.71
CA SER A 90 -4.39 -1.02 3.46
C SER A 90 -3.96 -0.25 4.71
N GLN A 91 -4.38 -0.66 5.91
CA GLN A 91 -3.97 -0.01 7.16
C GLN A 91 -2.53 -0.37 7.57
N VAL A 92 -2.06 -1.56 7.17
CA VAL A 92 -0.74 -2.08 7.52
C VAL A 92 0.32 -1.62 6.51
N ALA A 93 -0.09 -1.36 5.25
CA ALA A 93 0.79 -0.93 4.17
C ALA A 93 1.70 0.24 4.54
N PHE A 94 1.16 1.27 5.19
CA PHE A 94 1.93 2.44 5.63
C PHE A 94 3.12 2.06 6.51
N GLN A 95 2.87 1.23 7.52
CA GLN A 95 3.90 0.79 8.46
C GLN A 95 4.92 -0.12 7.78
N LEU A 96 4.47 -1.02 6.89
CA LEU A 96 5.34 -1.92 6.14
C LEU A 96 6.30 -1.14 5.22
N VAL A 97 5.79 -0.11 4.52
CA VAL A 97 6.61 0.75 3.65
C VAL A 97 7.61 1.54 4.48
N LYS A 98 7.20 2.13 5.61
CA LYS A 98 8.12 2.83 6.53
C LYS A 98 9.24 1.92 7.04
N GLN A 99 8.89 0.73 7.52
CA GLN A 99 9.86 -0.25 8.01
C GLN A 99 10.85 -0.63 6.90
N SER A 100 10.35 -0.89 5.68
CA SER A 100 11.18 -1.21 4.54
C SER A 100 12.12 -0.06 4.17
N LYS A 101 11.60 1.18 4.07
CA LYS A 101 12.37 2.37 3.71
C LYS A 101 13.42 2.75 4.76
N ARG A 102 13.12 2.52 6.05
CA ARG A 102 14.09 2.72 7.14
C ARG A 102 15.28 1.77 7.05
N LEU A 103 15.02 0.51 6.70
CA LEU A 103 16.07 -0.51 6.57
C LEU A 103 16.84 -0.39 5.24
N PHE A 104 16.15 0.03 4.18
CA PHE A 104 16.67 0.14 2.82
C PHE A 104 16.34 1.53 2.25
N PRO A 105 17.17 2.55 2.55
CA PRO A 105 16.96 3.93 2.10
C PRO A 105 16.94 4.09 0.57
N GLU A 106 17.52 3.15 -0.17
CA GLU A 106 17.61 3.12 -1.63
C GLU A 106 16.28 2.85 -2.35
N ILE A 107 15.25 2.39 -1.63
CA ILE A 107 13.93 2.11 -2.22
C ILE A 107 13.36 3.38 -2.83
N ASN A 108 13.00 3.34 -4.12
CA ASN A 108 12.49 4.50 -4.86
C ASN A 108 11.12 4.28 -5.52
N CYS A 109 10.64 3.04 -5.71
CA CYS A 109 9.29 2.72 -6.19
C CYS A 109 8.64 1.70 -5.25
N VAL A 110 7.32 1.85 -5.06
CA VAL A 110 6.49 0.90 -4.32
C VAL A 110 5.44 0.32 -5.26
N VAL A 111 5.45 -1.00 -5.38
CA VAL A 111 4.44 -1.77 -6.13
C VAL A 111 3.40 -2.30 -5.16
N ALA A 112 2.12 -2.06 -5.45
CA ALA A 112 1.03 -2.60 -4.64
C ALA A 112 -0.19 -2.95 -5.51
N ASP A 113 -1.09 -3.76 -4.96
CA ASP A 113 -2.31 -4.18 -5.64
C ASP A 113 -3.36 -3.06 -5.71
N ALA A 114 -4.40 -3.28 -6.53
CA ALA A 114 -5.48 -2.31 -6.74
C ALA A 114 -6.21 -1.94 -5.44
N GLY A 115 -6.22 -2.83 -4.44
CA GLY A 115 -6.81 -2.57 -3.12
C GLY A 115 -6.10 -1.48 -2.31
N TYR A 116 -4.84 -1.17 -2.63
CA TYR A 116 -4.07 -0.13 -1.97
C TYR A 116 -4.16 1.23 -2.67
N LYS A 117 -4.75 1.27 -3.88
CA LYS A 117 -4.89 2.50 -4.68
C LYS A 117 -5.94 3.42 -4.05
N THR A 118 -5.53 4.15 -3.01
CA THR A 118 -6.31 5.12 -2.27
C THR A 118 -5.59 6.47 -2.25
N PRO A 119 -6.30 7.61 -2.25
CA PRO A 119 -5.67 8.92 -2.20
C PRO A 119 -4.71 9.07 -1.01
N LYS A 120 -5.09 8.58 0.17
CA LYS A 120 -4.26 8.61 1.39
C LYS A 120 -2.95 7.83 1.22
N PHE A 121 -2.99 6.66 0.60
CA PHE A 121 -1.78 5.87 0.38
C PHE A 121 -0.86 6.50 -0.66
N VAL A 122 -1.43 7.08 -1.73
CA VAL A 122 -0.64 7.81 -2.74
C VAL A 122 0.01 9.05 -2.12
N HIS A 123 -0.75 9.87 -1.39
CA HIS A 123 -0.23 11.03 -0.67
C HIS A 123 0.93 10.66 0.26
N PHE A 124 0.78 9.56 1.01
CA PHE A 124 1.84 9.02 1.85
C PHE A 124 3.11 8.63 1.06
N LEU A 125 2.96 7.96 -0.08
CA LEU A 125 4.11 7.59 -0.92
C LEU A 125 4.80 8.83 -1.50
N THR A 126 4.02 9.81 -1.97
CA THR A 126 4.53 11.08 -2.48
C THR A 126 5.30 11.84 -1.40
N HIS A 127 4.79 11.91 -0.17
CA HIS A 127 5.48 12.55 0.96
C HIS A 127 6.84 11.90 1.28
N LEU A 128 6.97 10.59 1.06
CA LEU A 128 8.24 9.86 1.22
C LEU A 128 9.13 9.90 -0.03
N ASN A 129 8.78 10.67 -1.06
CA ASN A 129 9.43 10.69 -2.37
C ASN A 129 9.55 9.28 -3.00
N LEU A 130 8.53 8.46 -2.81
CA LEU A 130 8.44 7.11 -3.36
C LEU A 130 7.50 7.10 -4.56
N ARG A 131 7.98 6.54 -5.67
CA ARG A 131 7.23 6.45 -6.91
C ARG A 131 6.13 5.38 -6.83
N PRO A 132 4.84 5.73 -6.96
CA PRO A 132 3.76 4.77 -6.86
C PRO A 132 3.61 3.95 -8.15
N CYS A 133 3.69 2.63 -8.02
CA CYS A 133 3.59 1.68 -9.12
C CYS A 133 2.32 0.82 -8.94
N LEU A 134 1.15 1.44 -9.19
CA LEU A 134 -0.19 0.89 -8.89
C LEU A 134 -0.97 0.49 -10.17
N PRO A 135 -1.80 -0.57 -10.13
CA PRO A 135 -2.56 -1.02 -11.29
C PRO A 135 -3.78 -0.14 -11.58
N TYR A 136 -4.45 -0.46 -12.68
CA TYR A 136 -5.74 0.12 -13.01
C TYR A 136 -6.81 -0.38 -12.03
N SER A 137 -7.63 0.54 -11.54
CA SER A 137 -8.83 0.23 -10.78
C SER A 137 -10.03 0.52 -11.66
N ARG A 138 -10.89 -0.48 -11.87
CA ARG A 138 -12.13 -0.25 -12.65
C ARG A 138 -12.96 0.85 -11.99
N PRO A 139 -13.40 1.86 -12.75
CA PRO A 139 -14.29 2.88 -12.23
C PRO A 139 -15.58 2.21 -11.78
N LYS A 140 -16.02 2.58 -10.59
CA LYS A 140 -17.30 2.13 -10.03
C LYS A 140 -18.34 3.17 -10.40
N GLY A 141 -19.34 2.76 -11.16
CA GLY A 141 -20.43 3.63 -11.60
C GLY A 141 -21.72 2.83 -11.78
N LYS A 142 -22.86 3.53 -11.73
CA LYS A 142 -24.14 2.91 -12.08
C LYS A 142 -24.14 2.61 -13.58
N LYS A 143 -24.41 1.37 -13.96
CA LYS A 143 -24.51 0.97 -15.38
C LYS A 143 -25.60 1.78 -16.07
N GLY A 144 -25.31 2.24 -17.30
CA GLY A 144 -26.23 3.01 -18.14
C GLY A 144 -26.28 4.51 -17.87
N LEU A 145 -25.46 5.02 -16.93
CA LEU A 145 -25.25 6.45 -16.75
C LEU A 145 -23.85 6.84 -17.22
N LEU A 146 -23.71 8.10 -17.67
CA LEU A 146 -22.41 8.67 -18.02
C LEU A 146 -21.44 8.50 -16.86
N SER A 147 -20.26 8.01 -17.18
CA SER A 147 -19.16 7.79 -16.23
C SER A 147 -18.45 9.11 -15.94
N LYS A 148 -17.67 9.15 -14.85
CA LYS A 148 -16.84 10.33 -14.55
C LYS A 148 -15.83 10.62 -15.66
N ASN A 149 -15.33 9.59 -16.33
CA ASN A 149 -14.28 9.70 -17.34
C ASN A 149 -14.76 10.37 -18.64
N GLU A 150 -16.06 10.50 -18.84
CA GLU A 150 -16.63 11.23 -19.98
C GLU A 150 -16.72 12.74 -19.72
N PHE A 151 -16.40 13.19 -18.50
CA PHE A 151 -16.29 14.60 -18.17
C PHE A 151 -14.82 14.97 -18.12
N LEU A 152 -14.45 16.01 -18.88
CA LEU A 152 -13.09 16.54 -18.87
C LEU A 152 -12.92 17.43 -17.63
N TYR A 153 -11.82 17.26 -16.91
CA TYR A 153 -11.47 18.19 -15.83
C TYR A 153 -10.55 19.27 -16.39
N ASP A 154 -10.88 20.53 -16.16
CA ASP A 154 -10.03 21.68 -16.46
C ASP A 154 -9.40 22.18 -15.16
N GLU A 155 -8.07 22.03 -15.06
CA GLU A 155 -7.29 22.42 -13.88
C GLU A 155 -7.19 23.94 -13.74
N TYR A 156 -7.19 24.69 -14.84
CA TYR A 156 -7.01 26.14 -14.81
C TYR A 156 -8.25 26.85 -14.28
N TYR A 157 -9.44 26.40 -14.70
CA TYR A 157 -10.71 26.96 -14.26
C TYR A 157 -11.34 26.23 -13.06
N ASP A 158 -10.70 25.17 -12.55
CA ASP A 158 -11.24 24.24 -11.55
C ASP A 158 -12.71 23.87 -11.81
N CYS A 159 -12.96 23.29 -12.98
CA CYS A 159 -14.29 22.89 -13.39
C CYS A 159 -14.29 21.56 -14.16
N TYR A 160 -15.45 20.92 -14.25
CA TYR A 160 -15.64 19.79 -15.16
C TYR A 160 -16.45 20.23 -16.38
N ILE A 161 -16.08 19.79 -17.57
CA ILE A 161 -16.79 20.03 -18.82
C ILE A 161 -17.52 18.74 -19.18
N CYS A 162 -18.83 18.83 -19.44
CA CYS A 162 -19.62 17.68 -19.85
C CYS A 162 -19.54 17.42 -21.37
N PRO A 163 -20.02 16.26 -21.86
CA PRO A 163 -20.05 15.94 -23.30
C PRO A 163 -20.92 16.86 -24.19
N GLN A 164 -21.60 17.84 -23.59
CA GLN A 164 -22.36 18.89 -24.28
C GLN A 164 -21.74 20.28 -24.04
N ASP A 165 -20.46 20.30 -23.69
CA ASP A 165 -19.64 21.50 -23.48
C ASP A 165 -20.18 22.45 -22.41
N GLN A 166 -21.02 21.95 -21.50
CA GLN A 166 -21.49 22.71 -20.33
C GLN A 166 -20.55 22.51 -19.14
N MET A 167 -20.27 23.60 -18.44
CA MET A 167 -19.40 23.61 -17.27
C MET A 167 -20.13 23.17 -16.00
N LEU A 168 -19.44 22.40 -15.18
CA LEU A 168 -19.79 22.03 -13.82
C LEU A 168 -18.83 22.76 -12.90
N ALA A 169 -19.32 23.86 -12.31
CA ALA A 169 -18.53 24.68 -11.41
C ALA A 169 -18.32 24.00 -10.05
N PHE A 170 -17.19 24.29 -9.42
CA PHE A 170 -16.92 23.92 -8.04
C PHE A 170 -18.01 24.49 -7.11
N SER A 171 -18.52 23.64 -6.21
CA SER A 171 -19.60 24.00 -5.29
C SER A 171 -19.14 23.98 -3.83
N THR A 172 -18.55 22.88 -3.36
CA THR A 172 -18.18 22.72 -1.95
C THR A 172 -17.19 21.58 -1.76
N VAL A 173 -16.45 21.59 -0.66
CA VAL A 173 -15.75 20.41 -0.15
C VAL A 173 -16.60 19.72 0.91
N THR A 174 -16.75 18.40 0.79
CA THR A 174 -17.43 17.53 1.77
C THR A 174 -16.52 17.24 2.97
N ARG A 175 -17.10 16.76 4.07
CA ARG A 175 -16.35 16.38 5.29
C ARG A 175 -15.43 15.18 5.07
N GLU A 176 -15.68 14.39 4.03
CA GLU A 176 -14.89 13.21 3.66
C GLU A 176 -13.70 13.54 2.75
N GLY A 177 -13.51 14.82 2.38
CA GLY A 177 -12.40 15.22 1.52
C GLY A 177 -12.68 15.15 0.03
N TYR A 178 -13.93 15.38 -0.39
CA TYR A 178 -14.29 15.46 -1.81
C TYR A 178 -14.78 16.86 -2.18
N ARG A 179 -14.20 17.43 -3.23
CA ARG A 179 -14.71 18.58 -3.99
C ARG A 179 -15.91 18.14 -4.82
N GLU A 180 -17.04 18.81 -4.65
CA GLU A 180 -18.25 18.63 -5.45
C GLU A 180 -18.31 19.67 -6.57
N TYR A 181 -18.53 19.19 -7.79
CA TYR A 181 -18.78 20.00 -8.98
C TYR A 181 -20.20 19.76 -9.45
N LYS A 182 -20.95 20.83 -9.68
CA LYS A 182 -22.38 20.75 -9.96
C LYS A 182 -22.71 21.38 -11.30
N SER A 183 -23.54 20.69 -12.09
CA SER A 183 -24.08 21.26 -13.32
C SER A 183 -25.17 22.30 -13.01
N ASN A 184 -25.37 23.24 -13.94
CA ASN A 184 -26.46 24.19 -13.85
C ASN A 184 -27.79 23.47 -14.20
N PRO A 185 -28.76 23.37 -13.27
CA PRO A 185 -30.04 22.71 -13.53
C PRO A 185 -30.80 23.33 -14.71
N LYS A 186 -30.69 24.66 -14.88
CA LYS A 186 -31.43 25.40 -15.91
C LYS A 186 -31.02 25.01 -17.33
N GLU A 187 -29.73 24.78 -17.54
CA GLU A 187 -29.19 24.29 -18.82
C GLU A 187 -29.49 22.79 -19.02
N CYS A 188 -29.41 22.02 -17.93
CA CYS A 188 -29.56 20.56 -18.01
C CYS A 188 -31.00 20.10 -18.29
N VAL A 189 -32.03 20.89 -17.94
CA VAL A 189 -33.45 20.52 -18.18
C VAL A 189 -33.72 20.21 -19.65
N ASN A 190 -33.09 20.95 -20.57
CA ASN A 190 -33.28 20.78 -22.01
C ASN A 190 -32.19 19.94 -22.68
N CYS A 191 -31.34 19.26 -21.90
CA CYS A 191 -30.19 18.52 -22.42
C CYS A 191 -30.63 17.19 -23.07
N PRO A 192 -30.22 16.89 -24.32
CA PRO A 192 -30.55 15.63 -24.99
C PRO A 192 -30.04 14.39 -24.25
N LEU A 193 -28.91 14.52 -23.55
CA LEU A 193 -28.27 13.42 -22.81
C LEU A 193 -28.77 13.31 -21.36
N LEU A 194 -29.79 14.05 -20.93
CA LEU A 194 -30.24 14.11 -19.54
C LEU A 194 -30.52 12.72 -18.95
N ASN A 195 -31.24 11.86 -19.70
CA ASN A 195 -31.59 10.50 -19.30
C ASN A 195 -30.38 9.59 -19.09
N GLN A 196 -29.29 9.85 -19.81
CA GLN A 196 -28.02 9.13 -19.69
C GLN A 196 -27.09 9.80 -18.66
N CYS A 197 -27.28 11.09 -18.37
CA CYS A 197 -26.41 11.85 -17.48
C CYS A 197 -26.80 11.72 -16.00
N THR A 198 -28.07 11.95 -15.64
CA THR A 198 -28.49 11.95 -14.24
C THR A 198 -29.93 11.46 -14.08
N LYS A 199 -30.20 10.79 -12.96
CA LYS A 199 -31.57 10.44 -12.52
C LYS A 199 -32.08 11.37 -11.41
N SER A 200 -31.38 12.49 -11.18
CA SER A 200 -31.77 13.46 -10.16
C SER A 200 -33.06 14.18 -10.57
N LYS A 201 -33.99 14.33 -9.62
CA LYS A 201 -35.23 15.09 -9.83
C LYS A 201 -34.98 16.55 -10.20
N ASN A 202 -33.86 17.11 -9.75
CA ASN A 202 -33.49 18.50 -10.01
C ASN A 202 -32.70 18.65 -11.32
N HIS A 203 -32.59 17.59 -12.14
CA HIS A 203 -31.80 17.57 -13.38
C HIS A 203 -30.33 18.00 -13.21
N GLN A 204 -29.80 17.89 -11.98
CA GLN A 204 -28.43 18.27 -11.66
C GLN A 204 -27.53 17.03 -11.63
N ARG A 205 -26.39 17.13 -12.30
CA ARG A 205 -25.28 16.20 -12.21
C ARG A 205 -24.30 16.71 -11.16
N VAL A 206 -23.86 15.82 -10.28
CA VAL A 206 -22.82 16.09 -9.27
C VAL A 206 -21.65 15.16 -9.53
N ILE A 207 -20.46 15.73 -9.69
CA ILE A 207 -19.20 14.99 -9.83
C ILE A 207 -18.37 15.27 -8.60
N THR A 208 -17.76 14.22 -8.04
CA THR A 208 -16.85 14.36 -6.92
C THR A 208 -15.41 14.12 -7.35
N ARG A 209 -14.50 14.96 -6.88
CA ARG A 209 -13.04 14.81 -7.00
C ARG A 209 -12.48 14.81 -5.58
N HIS A 210 -11.61 13.87 -5.24
CA HIS A 210 -10.96 13.91 -3.93
C HIS A 210 -10.04 15.14 -3.87
N VAL A 211 -9.79 15.68 -2.68
CA VAL A 211 -8.87 16.81 -2.46
C VAL A 211 -7.48 16.51 -3.04
N TRP A 212 -6.95 15.32 -2.77
CA TRP A 212 -5.76 14.75 -3.43
C TRP A 212 -6.04 14.08 -4.79
N GLY A 213 -6.99 14.60 -5.56
CA GLY A 213 -7.37 14.05 -6.86
C GLY A 213 -6.23 14.14 -7.88
N ASP A 214 -5.43 15.20 -7.80
CA ASP A 214 -4.35 15.47 -8.74
C ASP A 214 -3.25 14.40 -8.64
N LEU A 215 -2.93 13.98 -7.41
CA LEU A 215 -2.03 12.83 -7.16
C LEU A 215 -2.57 11.52 -7.75
N MET A 216 -3.89 11.33 -7.74
CA MET A 216 -4.50 10.14 -8.32
C MET A 216 -4.43 10.14 -9.84
N ASP A 217 -4.55 11.31 -10.46
CA ASP A 217 -4.42 11.48 -11.90
C ASP A 217 -2.95 11.28 -12.33
N GLU A 218 -2.00 11.82 -11.57
CA GLU A 218 -0.56 11.55 -11.78
C GLU A 218 -0.24 10.06 -11.71
N VAL A 219 -0.77 9.33 -10.71
CA VAL A 219 -0.62 7.87 -10.62
C VAL A 219 -1.19 7.17 -11.86
N GLU A 220 -2.29 7.65 -12.40
CA GLU A 220 -2.90 7.10 -13.60
C GLU A 220 -2.04 7.35 -14.85
N HIS A 221 -1.42 8.53 -14.97
CA HIS A 221 -0.42 8.83 -15.99
C HIS A 221 0.82 7.94 -15.84
N LEU A 222 1.39 7.85 -14.63
CA LEU A 222 2.55 7.00 -14.34
C LEU A 222 2.28 5.55 -14.69
N ARG A 223 1.08 5.02 -14.41
CA ARG A 223 0.67 3.66 -14.78
C ARG A 223 0.84 3.36 -16.28
N LEU A 224 0.62 4.35 -17.14
CA LEU A 224 0.71 4.20 -18.59
C LEU A 224 2.15 4.22 -19.10
N THR A 225 3.11 4.69 -18.31
CA THR A 225 4.54 4.68 -18.66
C THR A 225 5.09 3.26 -18.77
N ASP A 226 6.05 3.05 -19.67
CA ASP A 226 6.68 1.74 -19.87
C ASP A 226 7.50 1.30 -18.64
N LEU A 227 8.02 2.26 -17.87
CA LEU A 227 8.66 2.00 -16.60
C LEU A 227 7.69 1.35 -15.59
N ASN A 228 6.49 1.92 -15.35
CA ASN A 228 5.50 1.27 -14.46
C ASN A 228 5.08 -0.09 -14.97
N LYS A 229 4.81 -0.19 -16.27
CA LYS A 229 4.36 -1.45 -16.87
C LYS A 229 5.39 -2.55 -16.67
N SER A 230 6.67 -2.25 -16.88
CA SER A 230 7.76 -3.23 -16.72
C SER A 230 7.95 -3.65 -15.25
N ILE A 231 7.98 -2.69 -14.32
CA ILE A 231 8.10 -2.97 -12.88
C ILE A 231 6.88 -3.77 -12.40
N TYR A 232 5.67 -3.34 -12.74
CA TYR A 232 4.43 -3.99 -12.30
C TYR A 232 4.32 -5.44 -12.80
N LYS A 233 4.83 -5.74 -14.02
CA LYS A 233 4.90 -7.11 -14.55
C LYS A 233 5.73 -8.05 -13.69
N LYS A 234 6.77 -7.57 -12.99
CA LYS A 234 7.64 -8.39 -12.13
C LYS A 234 6.91 -8.99 -10.93
N ARG A 235 5.77 -8.42 -10.50
CA ARG A 235 4.98 -8.88 -9.33
C ARG A 235 4.65 -10.37 -9.35
N LYS A 236 4.38 -10.92 -10.55
CA LYS A 236 4.09 -12.36 -10.77
C LYS A 236 5.28 -13.27 -10.49
N GLN A 237 6.49 -12.72 -10.55
CA GLN A 237 7.75 -13.44 -10.40
C GLN A 237 8.36 -13.22 -9.00
N THR A 238 7.99 -12.13 -8.32
CA THR A 238 8.50 -11.74 -7.00
C THR A 238 7.52 -12.13 -5.90
N ILE A 239 6.65 -11.21 -5.48
CA ILE A 239 5.82 -11.34 -4.27
C ILE A 239 4.79 -12.46 -4.38
N GLU A 240 4.14 -12.65 -5.54
CA GLU A 240 3.16 -13.72 -5.72
C GLU A 240 3.83 -15.09 -5.62
N ARG A 241 5.06 -15.20 -6.13
CA ARG A 241 5.86 -16.42 -6.06
C ARG A 241 6.34 -16.70 -4.63
N ILE A 242 6.74 -15.66 -3.88
CA ILE A 242 7.07 -15.79 -2.46
C ILE A 242 5.89 -16.36 -1.69
N PHE A 243 4.69 -15.79 -1.85
CA PHE A 243 3.51 -16.28 -1.14
C PHE A 243 3.11 -17.70 -1.57
N ALA A 244 3.28 -18.04 -2.86
CA ALA A 244 3.05 -19.40 -3.34
C ALA A 244 4.03 -20.39 -2.71
N ASP A 245 5.34 -20.09 -2.74
CA ASP A 245 6.37 -20.96 -2.15
C ASP A 245 6.19 -21.10 -0.64
N ALA A 246 5.85 -20.01 0.07
CA ALA A 246 5.57 -20.03 1.49
C ALA A 246 4.40 -20.99 1.84
N LYS A 247 3.32 -20.95 1.06
CA LYS A 247 2.14 -21.79 1.26
C LYS A 247 2.38 -23.25 0.89
N GLU A 248 2.93 -23.50 -0.30
CA GLU A 248 3.07 -24.86 -0.84
C GLU A 248 4.29 -25.60 -0.30
N LYS A 249 5.44 -24.93 -0.17
CA LYS A 249 6.71 -25.58 0.19
C LYS A 249 7.08 -25.45 1.66
N HIS A 250 6.60 -24.41 2.33
CA HIS A 250 6.93 -24.13 3.74
C HIS A 250 5.74 -24.30 4.69
N GLY A 251 4.61 -24.82 4.20
CA GLY A 251 3.49 -25.23 5.05
C GLY A 251 2.71 -24.07 5.69
N MET A 252 2.83 -22.84 5.18
CA MET A 252 2.13 -21.67 5.75
C MET A 252 0.61 -21.63 5.46
N ARG A 253 0.00 -22.71 4.96
CA ARG A 253 -1.46 -22.80 4.82
C ARG A 253 -2.18 -22.85 6.17
N TRP A 254 -1.53 -23.38 7.20
CA TRP A 254 -2.06 -23.45 8.56
C TRP A 254 -0.98 -23.06 9.57
N THR A 255 -1.37 -22.38 10.64
CA THR A 255 -0.46 -22.05 11.73
C THR A 255 -0.48 -23.18 12.77
N LYS A 256 0.71 -23.68 13.15
CA LYS A 256 0.84 -24.65 14.24
C LYS A 256 0.80 -24.01 15.63
N TYR A 257 1.03 -22.70 15.68
CA TYR A 257 1.11 -21.92 16.90
C TYR A 257 -0.15 -21.07 17.10
N ARG A 258 -0.38 -20.70 18.34
CA ARG A 258 -1.46 -19.80 18.78
C ARG A 258 -0.86 -18.54 19.38
N GLY A 259 -1.53 -17.41 19.19
CA GLY A 259 -1.03 -16.11 19.61
C GLY A 259 -0.15 -15.43 18.55
N LEU A 260 -0.31 -14.13 18.44
CA LEU A 260 0.28 -13.26 17.43
C LEU A 260 1.80 -13.31 17.46
N GLU A 261 2.39 -13.23 18.64
CA GLU A 261 3.85 -13.24 18.81
C GLU A 261 4.47 -14.53 18.28
N LYS A 262 3.95 -15.69 18.69
CA LYS A 262 4.47 -17.00 18.25
C LYS A 262 4.30 -17.20 16.74
N VAL A 263 3.17 -16.78 16.19
CA VAL A 263 2.91 -16.83 14.74
C VAL A 263 3.84 -15.88 13.98
N ALA A 264 4.11 -14.69 14.53
CA ALA A 264 5.06 -13.74 13.98
C ALA A 264 6.48 -14.30 13.96
N THR A 265 6.98 -14.83 15.08
CA THR A 265 8.30 -15.46 15.16
C THR A 265 8.42 -16.61 14.16
N HIS A 266 7.42 -17.49 14.09
CA HIS A 266 7.43 -18.60 13.15
C HIS A 266 7.50 -18.11 11.69
N THR A 267 6.68 -17.11 11.34
CA THR A 267 6.66 -16.57 9.97
C THR A 267 7.99 -15.90 9.61
N MET A 268 8.58 -15.14 10.54
CA MET A 268 9.89 -14.53 10.35
C MET A 268 10.99 -15.57 10.12
N LEU A 269 11.00 -16.67 10.88
CA LEU A 269 11.96 -17.76 10.69
C LEU A 269 11.80 -18.45 9.33
N VAL A 270 10.56 -18.70 8.89
CA VAL A 270 10.29 -19.28 7.57
C VAL A 270 10.81 -18.35 6.47
N PHE A 271 10.52 -17.05 6.55
CA PHE A 271 10.97 -16.07 5.55
C PHE A 271 12.49 -15.89 5.56
N ALA A 272 13.14 -15.91 6.72
CA ALA A 272 14.59 -15.92 6.82
C ALA A 272 15.18 -17.16 6.12
N ALA A 273 14.63 -18.35 6.37
CA ALA A 273 15.05 -19.58 5.70
C ALA A 273 14.84 -19.53 4.18
N MET A 274 13.74 -18.94 3.71
CA MET A 274 13.48 -18.73 2.28
C MET A 274 14.53 -17.82 1.65
N ASN A 275 14.87 -16.71 2.31
CA ASN A 275 15.93 -15.80 1.87
C ASN A 275 17.30 -16.51 1.81
N LEU A 276 17.67 -17.26 2.86
CA LEU A 276 18.92 -18.02 2.90
C LEU A 276 19.00 -19.06 1.78
N LYS A 277 17.93 -19.82 1.55
CA LYS A 277 17.85 -20.78 0.43
C LYS A 277 18.06 -20.11 -0.92
N LYS A 278 17.46 -18.93 -1.10
CA LYS A 278 17.59 -18.16 -2.34
C LYS A 278 19.01 -17.64 -2.53
N LEU A 279 19.61 -17.09 -1.46
CA LEU A 279 20.99 -16.65 -1.46
C LEU A 279 21.96 -17.78 -1.80
N ALA A 280 21.80 -18.97 -1.19
CA ALA A 280 22.60 -20.14 -1.50
C ALA A 280 22.48 -20.55 -2.99
N THR A 281 21.26 -20.51 -3.54
CA THR A 281 21.02 -20.82 -4.96
C THR A 281 21.71 -19.82 -5.89
N TRP A 282 21.71 -18.53 -5.52
CA TRP A 282 22.39 -17.48 -6.27
C TRP A 282 23.91 -17.65 -6.24
N LEU A 283 24.47 -17.90 -5.07
CA LEU A 283 25.90 -18.15 -4.90
C LEU A 283 26.37 -19.36 -5.71
N TRP A 284 25.56 -20.44 -5.76
CA TRP A 284 25.84 -21.63 -6.56
C TRP A 284 25.80 -21.36 -8.07
N LYS A 285 24.88 -20.51 -8.55
CA LYS A 285 24.76 -20.19 -9.97
C LYS A 285 25.77 -19.15 -10.46
N GLY A 286 26.16 -18.23 -9.58
CA GLY A 286 27.05 -17.11 -9.91
C GLY A 286 28.54 -17.44 -9.84
N LYS A 287 28.91 -18.62 -9.34
CA LYS A 287 30.30 -19.06 -9.24
C LYS A 287 30.40 -20.53 -9.63
N GLU A 288 31.33 -20.86 -10.50
CA GLU A 288 31.90 -22.20 -10.48
C GLU A 288 32.21 -22.57 -9.02
N PRO A 289 31.67 -23.68 -8.50
CA PRO A 289 31.51 -23.91 -7.05
C PRO A 289 32.81 -23.97 -6.23
N LEU A 290 33.98 -23.75 -6.84
CA LEU A 290 35.30 -23.83 -6.22
C LEU A 290 35.86 -22.49 -5.70
N PHE A 291 35.36 -21.33 -6.13
CA PHE A 291 36.00 -20.03 -5.81
C PHE A 291 35.62 -19.41 -4.46
N PHE A 292 34.55 -19.87 -3.79
CA PHE A 292 34.13 -19.33 -2.49
C PHE A 292 34.74 -20.08 -1.31
N CYS A 293 34.90 -21.41 -1.43
CA CYS A 293 35.63 -22.20 -0.44
C CYS A 293 37.09 -21.76 -0.33
N SER A 294 37.75 -21.39 -1.44
CA SER A 294 39.11 -20.87 -1.39
C SER A 294 39.20 -19.50 -0.70
N LYS A 295 38.22 -18.60 -0.91
CA LYS A 295 38.24 -17.26 -0.30
C LYS A 295 37.97 -17.31 1.21
N ILE A 296 36.95 -18.05 1.66
CA ILE A 296 36.69 -18.24 3.10
C ILE A 296 37.86 -18.95 3.78
N ARG A 297 38.42 -20.00 3.16
CA ARG A 297 39.59 -20.71 3.70
C ARG A 297 40.79 -19.77 3.83
N ASN A 298 41.10 -18.98 2.80
CA ASN A 298 42.19 -18.01 2.85
C ASN A 298 41.97 -16.90 3.88
N GLU A 299 40.73 -16.47 4.12
CA GLU A 299 40.42 -15.44 5.13
C GLU A 299 40.46 -15.99 6.57
N VAL A 300 40.03 -17.24 6.76
CA VAL A 300 40.13 -17.95 8.05
C VAL A 300 41.60 -18.28 8.36
N ASP A 301 42.37 -18.77 7.38
CA ASP A 301 43.80 -19.07 7.54
C ASP A 301 44.61 -17.79 7.82
N LYS A 302 44.30 -16.66 7.18
CA LYS A 302 44.92 -15.36 7.50
C LYS A 302 44.64 -14.90 8.92
N LYS A 303 43.40 -15.06 9.41
CA LYS A 303 43.04 -14.68 10.78
C LYS A 303 43.68 -15.59 11.83
N LEU A 304 43.77 -16.90 11.55
CA LEU A 304 44.49 -17.86 12.41
C LEU A 304 45.99 -17.55 12.47
N PHE A 305 46.61 -17.21 11.34
CA PHE A 305 48.02 -16.84 11.29
C PHE A 305 48.30 -15.54 12.05
N GLN A 306 47.46 -14.51 11.89
CA GLN A 306 47.60 -13.25 12.65
C GLN A 306 47.44 -13.45 14.16
N ALA A 307 46.51 -14.32 14.58
CA ALA A 307 46.31 -14.65 16.00
C ALA A 307 47.51 -15.40 16.60
N GLN A 308 48.16 -16.28 15.83
CA GLN A 308 49.37 -16.99 16.27
C GLN A 308 50.57 -16.04 16.40
N VAL A 309 50.75 -15.12 15.45
CA VAL A 309 51.85 -14.13 15.50
C VAL A 309 51.70 -13.20 16.71
N THR A 310 50.49 -12.69 16.98
CA THR A 310 50.24 -11.83 18.15
C THR A 310 50.46 -12.56 19.48
N SER A 311 50.13 -13.86 19.57
CA SER A 311 50.41 -14.66 20.77
C SER A 311 51.91 -14.90 21.01
N LEU A 312 52.69 -15.05 19.94
CA LEU A 312 54.15 -15.22 20.00
C LEU A 312 54.86 -13.92 20.37
N GLU A 313 54.42 -12.79 19.82
CA GLU A 313 54.94 -11.46 20.18
C GLU A 313 54.64 -11.11 21.64
N GLN A 314 53.45 -11.48 22.15
CA GLN A 314 53.12 -11.31 23.57
C GLN A 314 54.00 -12.17 24.48
N LEU A 315 54.30 -13.41 24.10
CA LEU A 315 55.20 -14.29 24.85
C LEU A 315 56.66 -13.84 24.83
N LEU A 316 57.11 -13.23 23.74
CA LEU A 316 58.47 -12.66 23.63
C LEU A 316 58.62 -11.33 24.39
N SER A 317 57.52 -10.61 24.63
CA SER A 317 57.53 -9.36 25.41
C SER A 317 57.52 -9.55 26.93
N THR A 318 57.28 -10.77 27.41
CA THR A 318 57.23 -11.13 28.84
C THR A 318 58.47 -11.87 29.34
N VAL A 319 59.46 -12.10 28.47
CA VAL A 319 60.79 -12.65 28.78
C VAL A 319 61.82 -11.53 28.75
#